data_AF-A0A815SLS7-F1
#
_entry.id   AF-A0A815SLS7-F1
#
_cell.length_a   1.000
_cell.length_b   1.000
_cell.length_c   1.000
_cell.angle_alpha   90.00
_cell.angle_beta   90.00
_cell.angle_gamma   90.00
#
_symmetry.space_group_name_H-M   'P 1'
#
loop_
_entity.id
_entity.type
_entity.pdbx_description
1 polymer ?
#
loop_
_entity_poly.entity_id
_entity_poly.type
_entity_poly.pdbx_seq_one_letter_code
_entity_poly.pdbx_strand_id
1 'polypeptide(L)'
;MIIYSKKHIFGYYRCRQHTKFQTNTTNKHKQIMAETDPQNVGQLESTYMYSQLFKEFILDIDEDDTKSLNNLVSYCRSKSISETELQNFQREYHQKSPIWWYTSSTSLRNMLDQALQSLDMETMTKMAFFIRSLHRQLEQLYNEQSSTHMKPFI
;
A
#
# COMPACT_ATOMS: atom_id res chain seq x y z
N MET A 1 -24.18 -2.58 -13.57
CA MET A 1 -24.00 -3.66 -12.58
C MET A 1 -22.94 -4.60 -13.11
N ILE A 2 -21.66 -4.37 -12.77
CA ILE A 2 -20.56 -5.25 -13.19
C ILE A 2 -19.81 -5.67 -11.94
N ILE A 3 -19.97 -6.95 -11.62
CA ILE A 3 -19.36 -7.66 -10.51
C ILE A 3 -17.89 -7.89 -10.89
N TYR A 4 -16.98 -7.04 -10.42
CA TYR A 4 -15.56 -7.36 -10.45
C TYR A 4 -15.25 -8.34 -9.32
N SER A 5 -15.23 -9.61 -9.70
CA SER A 5 -14.87 -10.77 -8.90
C SER A 5 -13.48 -10.60 -8.27
N LYS A 6 -13.37 -10.99 -6.99
CA LYS A 6 -12.14 -11.06 -6.17
C LYS A 6 -10.91 -11.62 -6.88
N LYS A 7 -11.03 -12.32 -8.01
CA LYS A 7 -9.90 -12.89 -8.77
C LYS A 7 -9.05 -11.87 -9.55
N HIS A 8 -9.58 -10.69 -9.92
CA HIS A 8 -8.84 -9.80 -10.82
C HIS A 8 -7.78 -8.93 -10.13
N ILE A 9 -8.00 -8.56 -8.85
CA ILE A 9 -6.98 -7.89 -8.02
C ILE A 9 -5.85 -8.89 -7.68
N PHE A 10 -6.19 -10.18 -7.54
CA PHE A 10 -5.22 -11.24 -7.27
C PHE A 10 -4.23 -11.46 -8.42
N GLY A 11 -4.58 -11.17 -9.68
CA GLY A 11 -3.66 -11.36 -10.82
C GLY A 11 -2.44 -10.44 -10.77
N TYR A 12 -2.60 -9.19 -10.33
CA TYR A 12 -1.53 -8.21 -10.28
C TYR A 12 -0.57 -8.41 -9.09
N TYR A 13 -1.06 -8.96 -7.96
CA TYR A 13 -0.21 -9.24 -6.79
C TYR A 13 0.39 -10.66 -6.79
N ARG A 14 -0.25 -11.63 -7.46
CA ARG A 14 0.19 -13.04 -7.50
C ARG A 14 1.45 -13.29 -8.34
N CYS A 15 1.83 -12.36 -9.22
CA CYS A 15 3.02 -12.55 -10.08
C CYS A 15 4.33 -11.98 -9.49
N ARG A 16 4.30 -11.22 -8.39
CA ARG A 16 5.52 -10.56 -7.86
C ARG A 16 6.09 -11.17 -6.58
N GLN A 17 5.30 -11.86 -5.76
CA GLN A 17 5.78 -12.32 -4.43
C GLN A 17 6.05 -13.83 -4.30
N HIS A 18 5.68 -14.65 -5.28
CA HIS A 18 5.84 -16.11 -5.19
C HIS A 18 7.18 -16.67 -5.70
N THR A 19 8.17 -15.82 -5.97
CA THR A 19 9.51 -16.31 -6.34
C THR A 19 10.60 -15.70 -5.46
N LYS A 20 10.67 -16.23 -4.23
CA LYS A 20 11.86 -16.40 -3.37
C LYS A 20 12.19 -15.28 -2.38
N PHE A 21 11.39 -15.17 -1.32
CA PHE A 21 11.93 -14.84 -0.01
C PHE A 21 12.70 -16.09 0.50
N GLN A 22 14.02 -15.94 0.72
CA GLN A 22 14.96 -16.86 1.39
C GLN A 22 15.87 -17.86 0.64
N THR A 23 15.91 -17.98 -0.70
CA THR A 23 17.00 -18.75 -1.36
C THR A 23 17.62 -18.14 -2.62
N ASN A 24 17.35 -16.87 -2.95
CA ASN A 24 17.83 -16.29 -4.22
C ASN A 24 18.54 -14.93 -4.14
N THR A 25 18.78 -14.37 -2.96
CA THR A 25 19.48 -13.10 -2.81
C THR A 25 20.95 -13.18 -3.21
N THR A 26 21.60 -14.35 -3.15
CA THR A 26 23.00 -14.49 -3.59
C THR A 26 23.16 -14.80 -5.08
N ASN A 27 22.15 -15.41 -5.73
CA ASN A 27 22.25 -15.85 -7.14
C ASN A 27 21.50 -14.98 -8.16
N LYS A 28 20.55 -14.12 -7.77
CA LYS A 28 19.98 -13.10 -8.67
C LYS A 28 20.89 -11.87 -8.81
N HIS A 29 21.66 -11.55 -7.78
CA HIS A 29 22.64 -10.47 -7.84
C HIS A 29 23.65 -10.69 -8.97
N LYS A 30 24.12 -11.93 -9.19
CA LYS A 30 25.08 -12.23 -10.27
C LYS A 30 24.54 -12.13 -11.71
N GLN A 31 23.22 -12.12 -11.93
CA GLN A 31 22.66 -12.18 -13.29
C GLN A 31 22.13 -10.83 -13.80
N ILE A 32 21.97 -9.82 -12.94
CA ILE A 32 21.65 -8.43 -13.33
C ILE A 32 22.93 -7.56 -13.43
N MET A 33 24.05 -8.06 -12.91
CA MET A 33 25.37 -7.39 -12.88
C MET A 33 26.05 -7.16 -14.25
N ALA A 34 25.45 -7.56 -15.37
CA ALA A 34 26.09 -7.43 -16.68
C ALA A 34 25.77 -6.12 -17.42
N GLU A 35 24.68 -5.42 -17.11
CA GLU A 35 24.25 -4.24 -17.90
C GLU A 35 23.47 -3.20 -17.07
N THR A 36 23.97 -2.80 -15.90
CA THR A 36 23.34 -1.66 -15.18
C THR A 36 24.39 -0.73 -14.60
N ASP A 37 24.24 0.55 -14.92
CA ASP A 37 25.06 1.66 -14.43
C ASP A 37 25.16 1.62 -12.89
N PRO A 38 26.38 1.63 -12.31
CA PRO A 38 26.60 1.67 -10.87
C PRO A 38 25.79 2.75 -10.15
N GLN A 39 25.50 3.89 -10.81
CA GLN A 39 24.73 4.98 -10.22
C GLN A 39 23.25 4.61 -10.01
N ASN A 40 22.65 3.85 -10.93
CA ASN A 40 21.25 3.42 -10.86
C ASN A 40 21.04 2.37 -9.75
N VAL A 41 22.00 1.47 -9.56
CA VAL A 41 21.97 0.47 -8.48
C VAL A 41 22.02 1.15 -7.11
N GLY A 42 22.92 2.14 -6.93
CA GLY A 42 23.01 2.89 -5.68
C GLY A 42 21.75 3.71 -5.36
N GLN A 43 21.11 4.30 -6.38
CA GLN A 43 19.86 5.04 -6.21
C GLN A 43 18.70 4.10 -5.81
N LEU A 44 18.59 2.94 -6.45
CA LEU A 44 17.54 1.95 -6.15
C LEU A 44 17.67 1.41 -4.72
N GLU A 45 18.89 1.10 -4.28
CA GLU A 45 19.14 0.65 -2.90
C GLU A 45 18.77 1.75 -1.88
N SER A 46 19.10 3.01 -2.18
CA SER A 46 18.78 4.15 -1.31
C SER A 46 17.27 4.39 -1.20
N THR A 47 16.54 4.37 -2.32
CA THR A 47 15.08 4.52 -2.34
C THR A 47 14.39 3.38 -1.60
N TYR A 48 14.88 2.14 -1.76
CA TYR A 48 14.34 1.00 -1.04
C TYR A 48 14.50 1.15 0.47
N MET A 49 15.73 1.46 0.94
CA MET A 49 16.01 1.69 2.36
C MET A 49 15.11 2.80 2.92
N TYR A 50 14.97 3.89 2.18
CA TYR A 50 14.08 4.98 2.55
C TYR A 50 12.62 4.56 2.69
N SER A 51 12.10 3.83 1.69
CA SER A 51 10.72 3.35 1.72
C SER A 51 10.45 2.41 2.90
N GLN A 52 11.44 1.60 3.29
CA GLN A 52 11.34 0.68 4.39
C GLN A 52 11.34 1.40 5.74
N LEU A 53 12.28 2.33 5.95
CA LEU A 53 12.31 3.17 7.15
C LEU A 53 11.05 3.99 7.31
N PHE A 54 10.54 4.54 6.21
CA PHE A 54 9.30 5.30 6.23
C PHE A 54 8.07 4.43 6.51
N LYS A 55 8.03 3.21 5.97
CA LYS A 55 6.98 2.25 6.31
C LYS A 55 6.99 1.96 7.81
N GLU A 56 8.15 1.65 8.38
CA GLU A 56 8.31 1.42 9.82
C GLU A 56 7.85 2.64 10.63
N PHE A 57 8.32 3.83 10.25
CA PHE A 57 7.89 5.08 10.87
C PHE A 57 6.36 5.27 10.83
N ILE A 58 5.71 5.12 9.67
CA ILE A 58 4.26 5.24 9.55
C ILE A 58 3.54 4.24 10.45
N LEU A 59 4.02 2.99 10.52
CA LEU A 59 3.37 1.93 11.28
C LEU A 59 3.49 2.14 12.79
N ASP A 60 4.57 2.80 13.23
CA ASP A 60 4.83 3.13 14.63
C ASP A 60 4.05 4.36 15.11
N ILE A 61 3.46 5.16 14.21
CA ILE A 61 2.60 6.26 14.61
C ILE A 61 1.44 5.67 15.42
N ASP A 62 1.28 6.13 16.65
CA ASP A 62 0.13 5.83 17.50
C ASP A 62 -0.77 7.06 17.55
N GLU A 63 -1.87 7.01 16.80
CA GLU A 63 -2.85 8.10 16.73
C GLU A 63 -4.26 7.53 16.79
N ASP A 64 -5.17 8.31 17.39
CA ASP A 64 -6.59 8.01 17.40
C ASP A 64 -7.17 8.01 15.97
N ASP A 65 -7.75 6.87 15.57
CA ASP A 65 -8.28 6.63 14.23
C ASP A 65 -9.34 7.68 13.81
N THR A 66 -10.18 8.13 14.75
CA THR A 66 -11.23 9.12 14.46
C THR A 66 -10.62 10.48 14.15
N LYS A 67 -9.66 10.92 14.97
CA LYS A 67 -8.91 12.16 14.77
C LYS A 67 -8.11 12.11 13.48
N SER A 68 -7.40 11.01 13.21
CA SER A 68 -6.59 10.89 11.99
C SER A 68 -7.46 10.84 10.74
N LEU A 69 -8.63 10.21 10.77
CA LEU A 69 -9.59 10.26 9.66
C LEU A 69 -10.06 11.69 9.38
N ASN A 70 -10.43 12.44 10.42
CA ASN A 70 -10.86 13.83 10.29
C ASN A 70 -9.73 14.74 9.76
N ASN A 71 -8.49 14.49 10.20
CA ASN A 71 -7.30 15.19 9.70
C ASN A 71 -7.05 14.90 8.22
N LEU A 72 -7.17 13.64 7.81
CA LEU A 72 -7.05 13.24 6.41
C LEU A 72 -8.14 13.90 5.56
N VAL A 73 -9.40 13.89 6.00
CA VAL A 73 -10.49 14.57 5.29
C VAL A 73 -10.22 16.08 5.13
N SER A 74 -9.72 16.72 6.19
CA SER A 74 -9.37 18.14 6.16
C SER A 74 -8.21 18.42 5.20
N TYR A 75 -7.21 17.54 5.16
CA TYR A 75 -6.12 17.62 4.20
C TYR A 75 -6.61 17.44 2.76
N CYS A 76 -7.44 16.43 2.50
CA CYS A 76 -8.03 16.21 1.18
C CYS A 76 -8.89 17.39 0.71
N ARG A 77 -9.62 18.04 1.63
CA ARG A 77 -10.37 19.27 1.33
C ARG A 77 -9.45 20.40 0.88
N SER A 78 -8.28 20.55 1.51
CA SER A 78 -7.27 21.55 1.11
C SER A 78 -6.64 21.26 -0.27
N LYS A 79 -6.70 20.01 -0.74
CA LYS A 79 -6.20 19.57 -2.04
C LYS A 79 -7.28 19.54 -3.13
N SER A 80 -8.40 20.22 -2.89
CA SER A 80 -9.50 20.36 -3.85
C SER A 80 -10.18 19.03 -4.26
N ILE A 81 -10.15 18.01 -3.38
CA ILE A 81 -11.01 16.83 -3.56
C ILE A 81 -12.47 17.25 -3.38
N SER A 82 -13.38 16.69 -4.20
CA SER A 82 -14.81 16.98 -4.14
C SER A 82 -15.39 16.77 -2.75
N GLU A 83 -16.11 17.75 -2.23
CA GLU A 83 -16.76 17.65 -0.90
C GLU A 83 -17.73 16.46 -0.83
N THR A 84 -18.40 16.12 -1.94
CA THR A 84 -19.28 14.95 -2.01
C THR A 84 -18.52 13.63 -1.84
N GLU A 85 -17.31 13.55 -2.39
CA GLU A 85 -16.46 12.38 -2.24
C GLU A 85 -15.93 12.27 -0.81
N LEU A 86 -15.56 13.40 -0.20
CA LEU A 86 -15.09 13.45 1.19
C LEU A 86 -16.18 13.08 2.19
N GLN A 87 -17.40 13.56 2.00
CA GLN A 87 -18.54 13.18 2.83
C GLN A 87 -18.85 11.69 2.74
N ASN A 88 -18.82 11.13 1.53
CA ASN A 88 -19.00 9.70 1.32
C ASN A 88 -17.87 8.91 1.99
N PHE A 89 -16.62 9.34 1.82
CA PHE A 89 -15.47 8.73 2.46
C PHE A 89 -15.61 8.72 3.98
N GLN A 90 -15.86 9.88 4.60
CA GLN A 90 -15.97 9.98 6.06
C GLN A 90 -17.14 9.15 6.63
N ARG A 91 -18.29 9.15 5.96
CA ARG A 91 -19.49 8.40 6.40
C ARG A 91 -19.33 6.89 6.25
N GLU A 92 -18.72 6.45 5.16
CA GLU A 92 -18.71 5.04 4.76
C GLU A 92 -17.35 4.37 5.01
N TYR A 93 -16.35 5.10 5.52
CA TYR A 93 -14.99 4.59 5.71
C TYR A 93 -14.99 3.25 6.46
N HIS A 94 -15.61 3.22 7.63
CA HIS A 94 -15.67 2.03 8.49
C HIS A 94 -16.64 0.95 7.99
N GLN A 95 -17.50 1.26 7.03
CA GLN A 95 -18.44 0.29 6.45
C GLN A 95 -17.80 -0.52 5.32
N LYS A 96 -16.69 -0.03 4.77
CA LYS A 96 -15.92 -0.67 3.71
C LYS A 96 -14.53 -0.98 4.23
N SER A 97 -13.88 -1.94 3.59
CA SER A 97 -12.49 -2.24 3.93
C SER A 97 -11.52 -1.24 3.30
N PRO A 98 -10.38 -0.91 3.93
CA PRO A 98 -9.36 -0.03 3.34
C PRO A 98 -8.98 -0.37 1.89
N ILE A 99 -8.80 -1.66 1.56
CA ILE A 99 -8.50 -2.16 0.21
C ILE A 99 -9.61 -1.81 -0.78
N TRP A 100 -10.88 -1.78 -0.34
CA TRP A 100 -11.98 -1.35 -1.20
C TRP A 100 -11.81 0.12 -1.59
N TRP A 101 -11.42 0.98 -0.66
CA TRP A 101 -11.12 2.39 -0.95
C TRP A 101 -9.89 2.58 -1.84
N TYR A 102 -8.87 1.72 -1.68
CA TYR A 102 -7.68 1.75 -2.53
C TYR A 102 -7.94 1.21 -3.95
N THR A 103 -8.91 0.32 -4.12
CA THR A 103 -9.22 -0.27 -5.42
C THR A 103 -10.36 0.44 -6.15
N SER A 104 -11.20 1.17 -5.42
CA SER A 104 -12.22 2.04 -6.02
C SER A 104 -11.56 3.22 -6.74
N SER A 105 -12.21 3.71 -7.80
CA SER A 105 -11.76 4.88 -8.55
C SER A 105 -12.06 6.16 -7.79
N THR A 106 -11.30 6.40 -6.72
CA THR A 106 -11.41 7.58 -5.86
C THR A 106 -10.23 8.53 -6.08
N SER A 107 -10.47 9.81 -5.87
CA SER A 107 -9.44 10.84 -5.74
C SER A 107 -8.46 10.49 -4.61
N LEU A 108 -8.93 9.83 -3.55
CA LEU A 108 -8.09 9.36 -2.45
C LEU A 108 -7.04 8.35 -2.93
N ARG A 109 -7.44 7.34 -3.72
CA ARG A 109 -6.49 6.40 -4.33
C ARG A 109 -5.46 7.13 -5.17
N ASN A 110 -5.91 8.01 -6.07
CA ASN A 110 -5.01 8.74 -6.97
C ASN A 110 -4.00 9.60 -6.20
N MET A 111 -4.43 10.25 -5.12
CA MET A 111 -3.56 11.01 -4.22
C MET A 111 -2.50 10.12 -3.58
N LEU A 112 -2.90 8.94 -3.06
CA LEU A 112 -1.95 8.00 -2.47
C LEU A 112 -0.95 7.47 -3.51
N ASP A 113 -1.44 7.04 -4.67
CA ASP A 113 -0.59 6.47 -5.72
C ASP A 113 0.44 7.50 -6.22
N GLN A 114 0.04 8.77 -6.38
CA GLN A 114 0.97 9.84 -6.73
C GLN A 114 2.01 10.06 -5.64
N ALA A 115 1.59 10.14 -4.37
CA ALA A 115 2.50 10.35 -3.26
C ALA A 115 3.52 9.22 -3.11
N LEU A 116 3.11 7.97 -3.33
CA LEU A 116 4.01 6.81 -3.33
C LEU A 116 5.00 6.84 -4.50
N GLN A 117 4.56 7.27 -5.69
CA GLN A 117 5.42 7.37 -6.88
C GLN A 117 6.45 8.49 -6.76
N SER A 118 6.07 9.63 -6.19
CA SER A 118 6.96 10.78 -6.00
C SER A 118 7.75 10.72 -4.69
N LEU A 119 7.45 9.77 -3.81
CA LEU A 119 7.95 9.72 -2.42
C LEU A 119 7.66 11.04 -1.68
N ASP A 120 6.49 11.63 -1.91
CA ASP A 120 6.04 12.83 -1.22
C ASP A 120 5.67 12.50 0.23
N MET A 121 6.65 12.65 1.10
CA MET A 121 6.53 12.37 2.53
C MET A 121 5.49 13.22 3.23
N GLU A 122 5.31 14.47 2.80
CA GLU A 122 4.31 15.34 3.42
C GLU A 122 2.94 14.72 3.17
N THR A 123 2.63 14.41 1.91
CA THR A 123 1.37 13.76 1.55
C THR A 123 1.25 12.37 2.18
N MET A 124 2.27 11.54 2.11
CA MET A 124 2.24 10.19 2.69
C MET A 124 2.02 10.23 4.22
N THR A 125 2.62 11.18 4.93
CA THR A 125 2.42 11.36 6.37
C THR A 125 0.99 11.82 6.67
N LYS A 126 0.42 12.74 5.88
CA LYS A 126 -1.00 13.12 6.01
C LYS A 126 -1.95 11.96 5.70
N MET A 127 -1.52 11.01 4.89
CA MET A 127 -2.24 9.78 4.55
C MET A 127 -1.86 8.59 5.44
N ALA A 128 -1.02 8.78 6.47
CA ALA A 128 -0.46 7.68 7.27
C ALA A 128 -1.54 6.79 7.87
N PHE A 129 -2.65 7.37 8.34
CA PHE A 129 -3.82 6.60 8.78
C PHE A 129 -4.32 5.60 7.73
N PHE A 130 -4.53 6.07 6.49
CA PHE A 130 -5.02 5.20 5.42
C PHE A 130 -3.98 4.14 5.03
N ILE A 131 -2.69 4.50 5.02
CA ILE A 131 -1.58 3.58 4.74
C ILE A 131 -1.49 2.48 5.82
N ARG A 132 -1.57 2.83 7.11
CA ARG A 132 -1.60 1.85 8.22
C ARG A 132 -2.79 0.91 8.08
N SER A 133 -3.98 1.45 7.81
CA SER A 133 -5.21 0.66 7.65
C SER A 133 -5.10 -0.31 6.46
N LEU A 134 -4.52 0.14 5.34
CA LEU A 134 -4.21 -0.73 4.20
C LEU A 134 -3.20 -1.82 4.56
N HIS A 135 -2.12 -1.45 5.25
CA HIS A 135 -1.09 -2.39 5.66
C HIS A 135 -1.65 -3.50 6.55
N ARG A 136 -2.39 -3.13 7.61
CA ARG A 136 -3.06 -4.10 8.51
C ARG A 136 -3.98 -5.04 7.75
N GLN A 137 -4.76 -4.52 6.79
CA GLN A 137 -5.65 -5.37 6.00
C GLN A 137 -4.87 -6.31 5.06
N LEU A 138 -3.76 -5.85 4.47
CA LEU A 138 -2.91 -6.69 3.64
C LEU A 138 -2.24 -7.80 4.46
N GLU A 139 -1.77 -7.50 5.67
CA GLU A 139 -1.22 -8.51 6.59
C GLU A 139 -2.27 -9.54 6.99
N GLN A 140 -3.48 -9.11 7.33
CA GLN A 140 -4.60 -10.02 7.63
C GLN A 140 -4.83 -10.99 6.46
N LEU A 141 -4.95 -10.47 5.24
CA LEU A 141 -5.15 -11.30 4.05
C LEU A 141 -3.97 -12.23 3.75
N TYR A 142 -2.74 -11.79 4.03
CA TYR A 142 -1.56 -12.62 3.88
C TYR A 142 -1.56 -13.79 4.87
N ASN A 143 -1.90 -13.52 6.13
CA ASN A 143 -1.99 -14.52 7.20
C ASN A 143 -3.15 -15.52 6.98
N GLU A 144 -4.27 -15.06 6.44
CA GLU A 144 -5.39 -15.92 6.04
C GLU A 144 -4.98 -16.88 4.90
N GLN A 145 -4.19 -16.39 3.94
CA GLN A 145 -3.73 -17.20 2.82
C GLN A 145 -2.67 -18.20 3.25
N SER A 146 -1.70 -17.81 4.09
CA SER A 146 -0.65 -18.71 4.57
C SER A 146 -1.22 -19.83 5.44
N SER A 147 -2.18 -19.53 6.31
CA SER A 147 -2.88 -20.53 7.12
C SER A 147 -3.76 -21.47 6.29
N THR A 148 -4.37 -20.98 5.21
CA THR A 148 -5.14 -21.81 4.28
C THR A 148 -4.26 -22.73 3.44
N HIS A 149 -3.06 -22.25 3.04
CA HIS A 149 -2.09 -23.05 2.28
C HIS A 149 -1.36 -24.11 3.12
N MET A 150 -1.48 -24.04 4.45
CA MET A 150 -0.98 -25.03 5.43
C MET A 150 -2.04 -26.07 5.84
N LYS A 151 -3.28 -26.02 5.32
CA LYS A 151 -4.23 -27.11 5.54
C LYS A 151 -3.81 -28.31 4.68
N PRO A 152 -3.50 -29.49 5.28
CA PRO A 152 -3.26 -30.68 4.48
C PRO A 152 -4.51 -30.95 3.65
N PHE A 153 -4.31 -31.22 2.36
CA PHE A 153 -5.36 -31.81 1.54
C PHE A 153 -5.69 -33.17 2.15
N ILE A 154 -6.85 -33.27 2.83
CA ILE A 154 -7.43 -34.52 3.31
C ILE A 154 -8.15 -35.18 2.14
#